data_AF-A0A0C3BFP1-F1
#
_entry.id   AF-A0A0C3BFP1-F1
#
_cell.length_a   1.000
_cell.length_b   1.000
_cell.length_c   1.000
_cell.angle_alpha   90.00
_cell.angle_beta   90.00
_cell.angle_gamma   90.00
#
_symmetry.space_group_name_H-M   'P 1'
#
loop_
_entity.id
_entity.type
_entity.pdbx_description
1 polymer ?
#
loop_
_entity_poly.entity_id
_entity_poly.type
_entity_poly.pdbx_seq_one_letter_code
_entity_poly.pdbx_strand_id
1 'polypeptide(L)'
;LALFCPACPQIGINIPPEMEWKVDDRLLYWPQLTADRNMKLVHQIQKRPKDDVSLSDGELFLVRWARYANHLANAPERQPKSKCSNHWAQNNGNINWNHLDCTGKGACACARHGAFVPHCMVDFQKGERQINMDYSICQALKRFPSHVQALIVYDICCQWSIHFRQCVSESKFLELYDSMEITGAVGKWHLATHIPECFPKFSLNFVEGSGELDGEILETLWSKLYEVAGMAQAMSIAHHQEVVDEHMKDSNSRKMIWIRKHLFYIYPRAGITQIPANSLCEKWSRAKKGLSEMGLTFEQLSDYLDASLVQEWTAQERVAMEKRGDHLNIYQVRLEKCRTFIYSAFWF
;
A
#
# COMPACT_ATOMS: atom_id res chain seq x y z
N LEU A 1 -20.45 -9.53 -1.77
CA LEU A 1 -20.73 -9.78 -0.34
C LEU A 1 -19.76 -9.06 0.60
N ALA A 2 -18.61 -8.59 0.11
CA ALA A 2 -17.63 -7.88 0.94
C ALA A 2 -17.96 -6.40 1.12
N LEU A 3 -17.78 -5.91 2.34
CA LEU A 3 -17.93 -4.51 2.68
C LEU A 3 -16.60 -3.79 2.47
N PHE A 4 -16.66 -2.63 1.81
CA PHE A 4 -15.49 -1.78 1.59
C PHE A 4 -15.58 -0.48 2.39
N CYS A 5 -14.47 0.26 2.47
CA CYS A 5 -14.37 1.50 3.23
C CYS A 5 -15.39 2.56 2.76
N PRO A 6 -16.31 3.00 3.63
CA PRO A 6 -17.28 4.04 3.29
C PRO A 6 -16.67 5.45 3.25
N ALA A 7 -15.44 5.62 3.73
CA ALA A 7 -14.71 6.89 3.72
C ALA A 7 -13.64 6.96 2.60
N CYS A 8 -13.45 5.88 1.83
CA CYS A 8 -12.70 5.96 0.59
C CYS A 8 -13.47 6.82 -0.42
N PRO A 9 -12.79 7.65 -1.23
CA PRO A 9 -13.45 8.51 -2.18
C PRO A 9 -14.01 7.63 -3.31
N GLN A 10 -15.33 7.58 -3.43
CA GLN A 10 -16.06 6.78 -4.40
C GLN A 10 -17.05 7.70 -5.13
N ILE A 11 -16.63 8.15 -6.31
CA ILE A 11 -17.42 9.02 -7.19
C ILE A 11 -18.81 8.42 -7.42
N GLY A 12 -19.85 9.23 -7.20
CA GLY A 12 -21.25 8.83 -7.37
C GLY A 12 -21.80 7.99 -6.22
N ILE A 13 -21.00 7.68 -5.19
CA ILE A 13 -21.44 7.00 -3.97
C ILE A 13 -21.40 7.94 -2.77
N ASN A 14 -20.21 8.48 -2.45
CA ASN A 14 -20.00 9.32 -1.27
C ASN A 14 -19.28 10.64 -1.55
N ILE A 15 -18.88 10.88 -2.80
CA ILE A 15 -18.34 12.16 -3.28
C ILE A 15 -18.99 12.51 -4.63
N PRO A 16 -19.13 13.81 -4.94
CA PRO A 16 -19.77 14.26 -6.19
C PRO A 16 -18.92 13.89 -7.43
N PRO A 17 -19.50 13.98 -8.65
CA PRO A 17 -18.75 13.86 -9.89
C PRO A 17 -17.60 14.87 -10.01
N GLU A 18 -16.54 14.50 -10.73
CA GLU A 18 -15.33 15.32 -10.88
C GLU A 18 -15.58 16.74 -11.40
N MET A 19 -16.61 16.91 -12.24
CA MET A 19 -17.01 18.22 -12.79
C MET A 19 -17.45 19.23 -11.72
N GLU A 20 -17.84 18.76 -10.54
CA GLU A 20 -18.31 19.58 -9.43
C GLU A 20 -17.19 19.87 -8.41
N TRP A 21 -16.00 19.31 -8.60
CA TRP A 21 -14.90 19.46 -7.66
C TRP A 21 -14.27 20.85 -7.76
N LYS A 22 -13.94 21.44 -6.61
CA LYS A 22 -13.03 22.59 -6.59
C LYS A 22 -11.62 22.10 -6.90
N VAL A 23 -10.76 23.03 -7.33
CA VAL A 23 -9.35 22.73 -7.62
C VAL A 23 -8.68 22.04 -6.42
N ASP A 24 -8.90 22.57 -5.22
CA ASP A 24 -8.29 22.05 -3.98
C ASP A 24 -8.88 20.69 -3.54
N ASP A 25 -10.10 20.36 -3.97
CA ASP A 25 -10.78 19.11 -3.57
C ASP A 25 -10.20 17.88 -4.30
N ARG A 26 -9.53 18.08 -5.43
CA ARG A 26 -8.93 17.00 -6.24
C ARG A 26 -7.99 16.12 -5.40
N LEU A 27 -7.17 16.74 -4.56
CA LEU A 27 -6.21 16.06 -3.68
C LEU A 27 -6.90 15.29 -2.54
N LEU A 28 -8.13 15.65 -2.18
CA LEU A 28 -8.90 14.97 -1.14
C LEU A 28 -9.55 13.68 -1.68
N TYR A 29 -9.95 13.74 -2.95
CA TYR A 29 -10.82 12.76 -3.60
C TYR A 29 -10.10 11.70 -4.43
N TRP A 30 -8.77 11.68 -4.46
CA TRP A 30 -8.07 10.57 -5.08
C TRP A 30 -7.96 9.33 -4.15
N PRO A 31 -8.09 8.10 -4.69
CA PRO A 31 -7.95 6.88 -3.91
C PRO A 31 -6.50 6.63 -3.53
N GLN A 32 -6.29 6.20 -2.28
CA GLN A 32 -4.97 5.85 -1.76
C GLN A 32 -5.00 4.42 -1.25
N LEU A 33 -4.23 3.56 -1.89
CA LEU A 33 -4.14 2.14 -1.60
C LEU A 33 -2.72 1.79 -1.18
N THR A 34 -2.61 0.92 -0.18
CA THR A 34 -1.37 0.20 0.09
C THR A 34 -1.50 -1.21 -0.50
N ALA A 35 -0.39 -1.74 -1.01
CA ALA A 35 -0.27 -3.10 -1.50
C ALA A 35 0.90 -3.75 -0.77
N ASP A 36 0.71 -4.99 -0.32
CA ASP A 36 1.71 -5.69 0.48
C ASP A 36 1.57 -7.21 0.32
N ARG A 37 2.63 -7.91 0.71
CA ARG A 37 2.82 -9.35 0.59
C ARG A 37 2.98 -9.98 1.97
N ASN A 38 2.42 -11.17 2.13
CA ASN A 38 2.45 -11.91 3.38
C ASN A 38 2.87 -13.36 3.14
N MET A 39 4.03 -13.75 3.67
CA MET A 39 4.60 -15.11 3.51
C MET A 39 4.25 -16.08 4.63
N LYS A 40 3.44 -15.68 5.64
CA LYS A 40 3.03 -16.59 6.73
C LYS A 40 1.65 -17.20 6.48
N LEU A 41 0.82 -16.57 5.64
CA LEU A 41 -0.50 -17.08 5.29
C LEU A 41 -0.40 -18.09 4.14
N VAL A 42 0.11 -19.28 4.47
CA VAL A 42 0.35 -20.39 3.55
C VAL A 42 -0.82 -21.38 3.51
N HIS A 43 -0.87 -22.23 2.48
CA HIS A 43 -1.82 -23.35 2.39
C HIS A 43 -1.14 -24.61 1.86
N GLN A 44 -1.54 -25.77 2.38
CA GLN A 44 -0.97 -27.07 2.06
C GLN A 44 -1.68 -27.73 0.88
N ILE A 45 -0.92 -28.48 0.08
CA ILE A 45 -1.47 -29.27 -1.01
C ILE A 45 -2.47 -30.29 -0.49
N GLN A 46 -3.62 -30.36 -1.14
CA GLN A 46 -4.67 -31.30 -0.79
C GLN A 46 -4.54 -32.63 -1.49
N LYS A 47 -4.99 -33.68 -0.78
CA LYS A 47 -5.07 -35.03 -1.35
C LYS A 47 -6.16 -35.18 -2.41
N ARG A 48 -7.29 -34.46 -2.27
CA ARG A 48 -8.48 -34.59 -3.12
C ARG A 48 -9.17 -33.24 -3.39
N PRO A 49 -8.51 -32.29 -4.06
CA PRO A 49 -9.07 -30.95 -4.31
C PRO A 49 -10.34 -30.97 -5.17
N LYS A 50 -10.55 -32.02 -5.98
CA LYS A 50 -11.72 -32.18 -6.83
C LYS A 50 -13.03 -32.45 -6.08
N ASP A 51 -12.95 -32.88 -4.82
CA ASP A 51 -14.12 -33.14 -3.98
C ASP A 51 -14.53 -31.89 -3.20
N ASP A 52 -13.74 -30.81 -3.29
CA ASP A 52 -13.95 -29.55 -2.58
C ASP A 52 -14.95 -28.66 -3.33
N VAL A 53 -15.81 -27.96 -2.59
CA VAL A 53 -16.87 -27.12 -3.14
C VAL A 53 -16.82 -25.76 -2.47
N SER A 54 -16.62 -24.71 -3.26
CA SER A 54 -16.63 -23.34 -2.77
C SER A 54 -18.03 -22.75 -2.71
N LEU A 55 -18.34 -22.06 -1.61
CA LEU A 55 -19.59 -21.31 -1.44
C LEU A 55 -19.47 -19.87 -1.93
N SER A 56 -18.26 -19.32 -2.04
CA SER A 56 -18.02 -17.90 -2.32
C SER A 56 -16.77 -17.60 -3.18
N ASP A 57 -16.44 -18.45 -4.15
CA ASP A 57 -15.26 -18.28 -5.03
C ASP A 57 -15.22 -16.93 -5.74
N GLY A 58 -14.40 -16.03 -5.18
CA GLY A 58 -14.22 -14.68 -5.70
C GLY A 58 -15.30 -13.68 -5.31
N GLU A 59 -16.22 -14.00 -4.40
CA GLU A 59 -17.37 -13.13 -4.06
C GLU A 59 -17.10 -12.17 -2.89
N LEU A 60 -15.94 -12.33 -2.23
CA LEU A 60 -15.50 -11.59 -1.06
C LEU A 60 -14.15 -10.88 -1.31
N PHE A 61 -13.06 -11.28 -0.65
CA PHE A 61 -11.77 -10.59 -0.72
C PHE A 61 -10.75 -11.32 -1.59
N LEU A 62 -10.70 -12.64 -1.52
CA LEU A 62 -9.91 -13.44 -2.43
C LEU A 62 -10.46 -13.34 -3.85
N VAL A 63 -9.57 -13.37 -4.83
CA VAL A 63 -9.92 -13.34 -6.25
C VAL A 63 -10.50 -14.67 -6.70
N ARG A 64 -11.31 -14.65 -7.76
CA ARG A 64 -11.84 -15.88 -8.36
C ARG A 64 -10.72 -16.73 -8.94
N TRP A 65 -10.62 -17.99 -8.51
CA TRP A 65 -9.50 -18.87 -8.87
C TRP A 65 -9.37 -19.06 -10.39
N ALA A 66 -10.46 -19.38 -11.08
CA ALA A 66 -10.40 -19.74 -12.50
C ALA A 66 -9.81 -18.63 -13.38
N ARG A 67 -10.21 -17.36 -13.16
CA ARG A 67 -9.66 -16.23 -13.93
C ARG A 67 -8.21 -15.94 -13.52
N TYR A 68 -7.92 -16.06 -12.24
CA TYR A 68 -6.58 -15.83 -11.71
C TYR A 68 -5.56 -16.88 -12.18
N ALA A 69 -5.92 -18.16 -12.19
CA ALA A 69 -5.08 -19.25 -12.71
C ALA A 69 -4.74 -19.03 -14.19
N ASN A 70 -5.71 -18.57 -14.99
CA ASN A 70 -5.46 -18.22 -16.39
C ASN A 70 -4.49 -17.04 -16.53
N HIS A 71 -4.59 -16.01 -15.69
CA HIS A 71 -3.60 -14.94 -15.64
C HIS A 71 -2.20 -15.48 -15.33
N LEU A 72 -2.07 -16.30 -14.28
CA LEU A 72 -0.79 -16.88 -13.89
C LEU A 72 -0.15 -17.76 -14.96
N ALA A 73 -0.97 -18.45 -15.77
CA ALA A 73 -0.49 -19.34 -16.82
C ALA A 73 -0.04 -18.60 -18.08
N ASN A 74 -0.56 -17.40 -18.34
CA ASN A 74 -0.41 -16.73 -19.63
C ASN A 74 0.27 -15.35 -19.58
N ALA A 75 0.26 -14.67 -18.42
CA ALA A 75 0.83 -13.34 -18.35
C ALA A 75 2.37 -13.38 -18.30
N PRO A 76 3.05 -12.41 -18.94
CA PRO A 76 4.50 -12.36 -18.96
C PRO A 76 5.05 -12.12 -17.55
N GLU A 77 5.92 -13.02 -17.07
CA GLU A 77 6.58 -12.86 -15.79
C GLU A 77 7.83 -11.97 -15.95
N ARG A 78 7.80 -10.79 -15.33
CA ARG A 78 8.96 -9.91 -15.20
C ARG A 78 9.39 -9.85 -13.75
N GLN A 79 10.63 -10.26 -13.50
CA GLN A 79 11.29 -10.05 -12.21
C GLN A 79 12.64 -9.39 -12.46
N PRO A 80 12.67 -8.07 -12.77
CA PRO A 80 13.93 -7.36 -12.89
C PRO A 80 14.69 -7.45 -11.56
N LYS A 81 16.01 -7.64 -11.63
CA LYS A 81 16.86 -7.59 -10.45
C LYS A 81 16.76 -6.20 -9.82
N SER A 82 16.62 -6.15 -8.49
CA SER A 82 16.54 -4.89 -7.78
C SER A 82 17.82 -4.08 -7.99
N LYS A 83 17.69 -2.87 -8.54
CA LYS A 83 18.77 -1.86 -8.51
C LYS A 83 18.93 -1.22 -7.13
N CYS A 84 18.01 -1.53 -6.23
CA CYS A 84 17.97 -1.05 -4.87
C CYS A 84 18.81 -1.95 -3.94
N SER A 85 19.46 -1.37 -2.92
CA SER A 85 20.19 -2.10 -1.89
C SER A 85 19.25 -3.00 -1.08
N ASN A 86 19.76 -4.16 -0.63
CA ASN A 86 19.18 -4.98 0.43
C ASN A 86 17.70 -5.40 0.33
N HIS A 87 17.16 -5.62 -0.88
CA HIS A 87 15.90 -6.37 -1.02
C HIS A 87 16.16 -7.88 -0.94
N TRP A 88 16.43 -8.38 0.27
CA TRP A 88 16.62 -9.82 0.51
C TRP A 88 15.33 -10.62 0.22
N ALA A 89 14.16 -10.01 0.46
CA ALA A 89 12.84 -10.58 0.20
C ALA A 89 12.61 -10.91 -1.29
N GLN A 90 13.00 -10.02 -2.21
CA GLN A 90 12.89 -10.25 -3.65
C GLN A 90 13.96 -11.22 -4.18
N ASN A 91 15.18 -11.17 -3.62
CA ASN A 91 16.30 -11.97 -4.13
C ASN A 91 16.28 -13.43 -3.68
N ASN A 92 15.65 -13.74 -2.54
CA ASN A 92 15.52 -15.11 -2.02
C ASN A 92 14.06 -15.63 -2.00
N GLY A 93 13.10 -14.87 -2.53
CA GLY A 93 11.67 -15.16 -2.48
C GLY A 93 11.17 -16.25 -3.42
N ASN A 94 12.02 -16.92 -4.21
CA ASN A 94 11.59 -17.98 -5.14
C ASN A 94 11.77 -19.40 -4.55
N ILE A 95 11.59 -19.56 -3.24
CA ILE A 95 11.61 -20.89 -2.61
C ILE A 95 10.25 -21.55 -2.86
N ASN A 96 10.27 -22.59 -3.72
CA ASN A 96 9.14 -23.49 -3.87
C ASN A 96 9.17 -24.54 -2.75
N TRP A 97 8.06 -24.69 -2.05
CA TRP A 97 7.88 -25.72 -1.03
C TRP A 97 6.96 -26.79 -1.58
N ASN A 98 7.48 -28.00 -1.82
CA ASN A 98 6.76 -29.10 -2.48
C ASN A 98 5.48 -29.58 -1.76
N HIS A 99 5.21 -29.09 -0.54
CA HIS A 99 4.03 -29.44 0.25
C HIS A 99 3.00 -28.30 0.31
N LEU A 100 3.28 -27.13 -0.28
CA LEU A 100 2.39 -25.96 -0.31
C LEU A 100 1.89 -25.71 -1.72
N ASP A 101 0.59 -25.43 -1.87
CA ASP A 101 0.01 -24.87 -3.10
C ASP A 101 -0.02 -23.32 -3.08
N CYS A 102 0.02 -22.75 -1.87
CA CYS A 102 0.13 -21.32 -1.61
C CYS A 102 1.27 -21.05 -0.62
N THR A 103 2.32 -20.37 -1.09
CA THR A 103 3.49 -19.98 -0.29
C THR A 103 3.33 -18.63 0.42
N GLY A 104 2.21 -17.95 0.21
CA GLY A 104 1.89 -16.66 0.80
C GLY A 104 0.78 -15.96 0.03
N LYS A 105 0.36 -14.78 0.48
CA LYS A 105 -0.70 -13.99 -0.16
C LYS A 105 -0.28 -12.56 -0.41
N GLY A 106 -0.84 -11.93 -1.44
CA GLY A 106 -0.76 -10.50 -1.68
C GLY A 106 -2.13 -9.87 -1.53
N ALA A 107 -2.20 -8.63 -1.03
CA ALA A 107 -3.47 -7.90 -1.01
C ALA A 107 -3.25 -6.39 -1.11
N CYS A 108 -4.36 -5.69 -1.35
CA CYS A 108 -4.45 -4.24 -1.26
C CYS A 108 -5.42 -3.83 -0.14
N ALA A 109 -5.13 -2.70 0.50
CA ALA A 109 -6.02 -2.08 1.48
C ALA A 109 -6.07 -0.56 1.28
N CYS A 110 -7.12 0.08 1.78
CA CYS A 110 -7.17 1.53 1.90
C CYS A 110 -6.03 2.01 2.81
N ALA A 111 -5.13 2.84 2.28
CA ALA A 111 -4.01 3.40 3.04
C ALA A 111 -4.48 4.28 4.22
N ARG A 112 -5.60 5.01 4.05
CA ARG A 112 -6.11 5.96 5.07
C ARG A 112 -6.82 5.29 6.25
N HIS A 113 -7.58 4.23 5.97
CA HIS A 113 -8.56 3.66 6.90
C HIS A 113 -8.30 2.19 7.23
N GLY A 114 -7.41 1.52 6.49
CA GLY A 114 -7.01 0.14 6.74
C GLY A 114 -8.10 -0.88 6.45
N ALA A 115 -9.02 -0.59 5.53
CA ALA A 115 -9.98 -1.59 5.06
C ALA A 115 -9.39 -2.36 3.88
N PHE A 116 -9.43 -3.68 3.91
CA PHE A 116 -9.06 -4.50 2.76
C PHE A 116 -9.93 -4.18 1.56
N VAL A 117 -9.34 -4.16 0.37
CA VAL A 117 -10.10 -3.98 -0.87
C VAL A 117 -10.72 -5.33 -1.25
N PRO A 118 -12.04 -5.39 -1.55
CA PRO A 118 -12.67 -6.62 -2.04
C PRO A 118 -12.04 -7.15 -3.33
N HIS A 119 -12.13 -8.46 -3.54
CA HIS A 119 -11.71 -9.15 -4.76
C HIS A 119 -10.28 -8.82 -5.22
N CYS A 120 -9.33 -8.58 -4.30
CA CYS A 120 -7.95 -8.25 -4.65
C CYS A 120 -6.91 -9.13 -3.97
N MET A 121 -7.28 -9.96 -3.00
CA MET A 121 -6.34 -10.86 -2.34
C MET A 121 -6.00 -12.02 -3.28
N VAL A 122 -4.71 -12.29 -3.41
CA VAL A 122 -4.16 -13.27 -4.36
C VAL A 122 -3.23 -14.26 -3.66
N ASP A 123 -3.21 -15.49 -4.15
CA ASP A 123 -2.30 -16.52 -3.65
C ASP A 123 -1.01 -16.55 -4.45
N PHE A 124 0.12 -16.73 -3.76
CA PHE A 124 1.43 -16.93 -4.35
C PHE A 124 1.74 -18.42 -4.48
N GLN A 125 2.12 -18.87 -5.68
CA GLN A 125 2.45 -20.29 -5.94
C GLN A 125 3.95 -20.57 -5.77
N LYS A 126 4.81 -19.55 -5.89
CA LYS A 126 6.26 -19.64 -5.69
C LYS A 126 6.77 -18.28 -5.21
N GLY A 127 6.78 -18.12 -3.89
CA GLY A 127 6.95 -16.87 -3.16
C GLY A 127 6.66 -15.58 -3.92
N GLU A 128 7.59 -14.64 -3.88
CA GLU A 128 7.31 -13.25 -4.21
C GLU A 128 7.36 -12.93 -5.70
N ARG A 129 6.19 -12.87 -6.37
CA ARG A 129 6.12 -12.54 -7.80
C ARG A 129 5.30 -11.28 -8.09
N GLN A 130 5.82 -10.46 -9.00
CA GLN A 130 5.15 -9.25 -9.46
C GLN A 130 3.86 -9.57 -10.23
N ILE A 131 3.82 -10.64 -11.03
CA ILE A 131 2.62 -11.09 -11.75
C ILE A 131 1.40 -11.27 -10.83
N ASN A 132 1.61 -11.75 -9.59
CA ASN A 132 0.53 -11.90 -8.62
C ASN A 132 0.05 -10.53 -8.11
N MET A 133 0.98 -9.62 -7.77
CA MET A 133 0.65 -8.27 -7.31
C MET A 133 0.04 -7.38 -8.39
N ASP A 134 0.46 -7.53 -9.65
CA ASP A 134 -0.14 -6.83 -10.79
C ASP A 134 -1.64 -7.11 -10.87
N TYR A 135 -2.02 -8.39 -10.68
CA TYR A 135 -3.43 -8.80 -10.63
C TYR A 135 -4.14 -8.20 -9.42
N SER A 136 -3.55 -8.28 -8.21
CA SER A 136 -4.11 -7.70 -6.99
C SER A 136 -4.40 -6.21 -7.14
N ILE A 137 -3.41 -5.45 -7.61
CA ILE A 137 -3.51 -3.99 -7.76
C ILE A 137 -4.51 -3.61 -8.86
N CYS A 138 -4.53 -4.31 -10.00
CA CYS A 138 -5.54 -4.08 -11.03
C CYS A 138 -6.96 -4.30 -10.49
N GLN A 139 -7.19 -5.38 -9.76
CA GLN A 139 -8.50 -5.64 -9.15
C GLN A 139 -8.87 -4.58 -8.11
N ALA A 140 -7.90 -4.12 -7.31
CA ALA A 140 -8.14 -3.07 -6.33
C ALA A 140 -8.51 -1.73 -6.99
N LEU A 141 -7.84 -1.36 -8.10
CA LEU A 141 -8.10 -0.14 -8.85
C LEU A 141 -9.45 -0.16 -9.58
N LYS A 142 -9.95 -1.33 -9.99
CA LYS A 142 -11.31 -1.48 -10.53
C LYS A 142 -12.40 -1.01 -9.58
N ARG A 143 -12.13 -0.91 -8.27
CA ARG A 143 -13.06 -0.35 -7.29
C ARG A 143 -13.29 1.16 -7.47
N PHE A 144 -12.46 1.82 -8.26
CA PHE A 144 -12.45 3.27 -8.47
C PHE A 144 -12.62 3.62 -9.96
N PRO A 145 -13.70 3.19 -10.62
CA PRO A 145 -13.84 3.23 -12.09
C PRO A 145 -13.78 4.63 -12.70
N SER A 146 -14.23 5.65 -11.97
CA SER A 146 -14.32 7.03 -12.45
C SER A 146 -13.16 7.91 -12.01
N HIS A 147 -12.15 7.38 -11.33
CA HIS A 147 -11.01 8.18 -10.89
C HIS A 147 -9.92 8.20 -11.96
N VAL A 148 -9.38 9.39 -12.22
CA VAL A 148 -8.27 9.61 -13.15
C VAL A 148 -6.90 9.52 -12.48
N GLN A 149 -6.85 9.52 -11.15
CA GLN A 149 -5.60 9.44 -10.38
C GLN A 149 -5.76 8.48 -9.20
N ALA A 150 -4.69 7.76 -8.86
CA ALA A 150 -4.60 6.93 -7.67
C ALA A 150 -3.18 6.91 -7.09
N LEU A 151 -3.08 6.84 -5.77
CA LEU A 151 -1.82 6.61 -5.05
C LEU A 151 -1.71 5.12 -4.70
N ILE A 152 -0.63 4.47 -5.13
CA ILE A 152 -0.27 3.11 -4.74
C ILE A 152 1.00 3.16 -3.89
N VAL A 153 0.85 2.79 -2.62
CA VAL A 153 1.96 2.61 -1.69
C VAL A 153 2.36 1.14 -1.70
N TYR A 154 3.62 0.86 -2.01
CA TYR A 154 4.12 -0.50 -2.10
C TYR A 154 5.62 -0.55 -1.81
N ASP A 155 6.09 -1.53 -1.04
CA ASP A 155 7.50 -1.65 -0.62
C ASP A 155 8.48 -1.57 -1.78
N ILE A 156 8.19 -2.28 -2.87
CA ILE A 156 9.03 -2.28 -4.06
C ILE A 156 8.45 -1.41 -5.18
N CYS A 157 7.67 -0.37 -4.84
CA CYS A 157 7.04 0.50 -5.83
C CYS A 157 8.05 1.11 -6.81
N CYS A 158 9.27 1.42 -6.35
CA CYS A 158 10.34 1.94 -7.20
C CYS A 158 10.78 0.99 -8.32
N GLN A 159 10.52 -0.31 -8.18
CA GLN A 159 10.82 -1.33 -9.18
C GLN A 159 9.57 -1.72 -9.96
N TRP A 160 8.47 -1.94 -9.24
CA TRP A 160 7.19 -2.39 -9.79
C TRP A 160 6.60 -1.37 -10.78
N SER A 161 6.59 -0.08 -10.42
CA SER A 161 5.96 0.97 -11.23
C SER A 161 6.57 1.14 -12.62
N ILE A 162 7.84 0.75 -12.81
CA ILE A 162 8.56 0.86 -14.09
C ILE A 162 7.89 0.02 -15.18
N HIS A 163 7.48 -1.21 -14.84
CA HIS A 163 6.97 -2.17 -15.82
C HIS A 163 5.47 -2.42 -15.71
N PHE A 164 4.80 -1.89 -14.68
CA PHE A 164 3.40 -2.18 -14.42
C PHE A 164 2.49 -1.93 -15.64
N ARG A 165 2.58 -0.76 -16.28
CA ARG A 165 1.76 -0.46 -17.49
C ARG A 165 2.04 -1.41 -18.65
N GLN A 166 3.30 -1.80 -18.84
CA GLN A 166 3.68 -2.77 -19.86
C GLN A 166 3.12 -4.17 -19.55
N CYS A 167 3.17 -4.60 -18.27
CA CYS A 167 2.56 -5.86 -17.85
C CYS A 167 1.05 -5.87 -18.09
N VAL A 168 0.38 -4.73 -17.82
CA VAL A 168 -1.06 -4.59 -18.08
C VAL A 168 -1.36 -4.68 -19.58
N SER A 169 -0.63 -3.96 -20.43
CA SER A 169 -0.91 -3.93 -21.88
C SER A 169 -0.66 -5.27 -22.58
N GLU A 170 0.23 -6.10 -22.05
CA GLU A 170 0.58 -7.40 -22.61
C GLU A 170 -0.25 -8.57 -22.04
N SER A 171 -1.01 -8.35 -20.96
CA SER A 171 -1.85 -9.37 -20.36
C SER A 171 -3.32 -9.17 -20.74
N LYS A 172 -3.95 -10.24 -21.27
CA LYS A 172 -5.39 -10.26 -21.54
C LYS A 172 -6.26 -10.33 -20.28
N PHE A 173 -5.64 -10.55 -19.11
CA PHE A 173 -6.35 -10.76 -17.85
C PHE A 173 -6.29 -9.55 -16.92
N LEU A 174 -5.32 -8.67 -17.16
CA LEU A 174 -5.18 -7.39 -16.47
C LEU A 174 -5.93 -6.31 -17.25
N GLU A 175 -6.66 -5.49 -16.51
CA GLU A 175 -7.43 -4.39 -17.07
C GLU A 175 -7.23 -3.20 -16.14
N LEU A 176 -6.83 -2.07 -16.72
CA LEU A 176 -6.67 -0.78 -16.05
C LEU A 176 -7.28 0.28 -16.96
N TYR A 177 -7.88 1.32 -16.38
CA TYR A 177 -8.36 2.45 -17.16
C TYR A 177 -7.17 3.21 -17.75
N ASP A 178 -7.14 3.37 -19.08
CA ASP A 178 -6.02 4.03 -19.76
C ASP A 178 -5.75 5.45 -19.24
N SER A 179 -6.82 6.16 -18.86
CA SER A 179 -6.76 7.51 -18.29
C SER A 179 -6.31 7.58 -16.84
N MET A 180 -6.21 6.45 -16.13
CA MET A 180 -5.83 6.45 -14.72
C MET A 180 -4.33 6.61 -14.56
N GLU A 181 -3.89 7.72 -14.00
CA GLU A 181 -2.52 7.98 -13.58
C GLU A 181 -2.26 7.38 -12.21
N ILE A 182 -1.15 6.63 -12.08
CA ILE A 182 -0.74 6.01 -10.84
C ILE A 182 0.47 6.75 -10.30
N THR A 183 0.31 7.34 -9.13
CA THR A 183 1.44 7.82 -8.34
C THR A 183 1.91 6.69 -7.43
N GLY A 184 3.16 6.30 -7.61
CA GLY A 184 3.80 5.30 -6.76
C GLY A 184 4.53 5.90 -5.56
N ALA A 185 4.40 5.29 -4.40
CA ALA A 185 5.17 5.60 -3.20
C ALA A 185 5.62 4.32 -2.48
N VAL A 186 6.58 4.44 -1.57
CA VAL A 186 7.06 3.37 -0.70
C VAL A 186 6.70 3.72 0.75
N GLY A 187 6.34 2.72 1.56
CA GLY A 187 6.06 2.90 2.99
C GLY A 187 7.26 3.53 3.71
N LYS A 188 6.98 4.38 4.71
CA LYS A 188 8.01 5.19 5.40
C LYS A 188 9.11 4.30 6.01
N TRP A 189 8.76 3.12 6.56
CA TRP A 189 9.74 2.22 7.14
C TRP A 189 10.55 1.49 6.07
N HIS A 190 9.88 0.99 5.03
CA HIS A 190 10.56 0.29 3.94
C HIS A 190 11.48 1.21 3.15
N LEU A 191 11.12 2.47 2.95
CA LEU A 191 11.91 3.44 2.18
C LEU A 191 13.32 3.64 2.76
N ALA A 192 13.51 3.49 4.08
CA ALA A 192 14.83 3.60 4.70
C ALA A 192 15.82 2.51 4.24
N THR A 193 15.33 1.37 3.76
CA THR A 193 16.17 0.28 3.23
C THR A 193 16.52 0.48 1.75
N HIS A 194 15.96 1.52 1.12
CA HIS A 194 16.19 1.81 -0.29
C HIS A 194 17.47 2.60 -0.54
N ILE A 195 17.92 2.61 -1.80
CA ILE A 195 19.01 3.50 -2.23
C ILE A 195 18.59 4.97 -2.05
N PRO A 196 19.55 5.89 -1.79
CA PRO A 196 19.25 7.30 -1.52
C PRO A 196 18.40 7.98 -2.59
N GLU A 197 18.51 7.58 -3.85
CA GLU A 197 17.76 8.14 -4.98
C GLU A 197 16.26 7.81 -4.91
N CYS A 198 15.85 6.77 -4.16
CA CYS A 198 14.45 6.44 -3.96
C CYS A 198 13.77 7.43 -3.01
N PHE A 199 14.48 7.98 -2.03
CA PHE A 199 13.93 8.86 -1.01
C PHE A 199 13.14 10.04 -1.60
N PRO A 200 13.73 10.89 -2.46
CA PRO A 200 13.01 12.02 -3.03
C PRO A 200 11.87 11.60 -3.98
N LYS A 201 11.98 10.44 -4.64
CA LYS A 201 11.06 10.01 -5.69
C LYS A 201 9.82 9.27 -5.18
N PHE A 202 9.97 8.54 -4.08
CA PHE A 202 8.93 7.62 -3.57
C PHE A 202 8.53 7.88 -2.11
N SER A 203 9.10 8.88 -1.44
CA SER A 203 8.64 9.30 -0.12
C SER A 203 7.23 9.84 -0.17
N LEU A 204 6.37 9.33 0.70
CA LEU A 204 5.01 9.83 0.91
C LEU A 204 4.97 11.31 1.29
N ASN A 205 6.03 11.82 1.94
CA ASN A 205 6.13 13.23 2.34
C ASN A 205 6.26 14.19 1.15
N PHE A 206 6.68 13.70 -0.03
CA PHE A 206 6.80 14.48 -1.25
C PHE A 206 5.68 14.20 -2.26
N VAL A 207 4.67 13.44 -1.85
CA VAL A 207 3.48 13.19 -2.66
C VAL A 207 2.38 14.16 -2.22
N GLU A 208 2.14 15.17 -3.03
CA GLU A 208 1.06 16.13 -2.76
C GLU A 208 -0.30 15.41 -2.64
N GLY A 209 -1.09 15.77 -1.63
CA GLY A 209 -2.39 15.14 -1.36
C GLY A 209 -2.32 13.77 -0.68
N SER A 210 -1.13 13.21 -0.39
CA SER A 210 -1.01 11.94 0.34
C SER A 210 -1.54 12.08 1.78
N GLY A 211 -1.32 13.24 2.40
CA GLY A 211 -1.60 13.48 3.82
C GLY A 211 -0.61 12.74 4.73
N GLU A 212 -0.90 12.71 6.03
CA GLU A 212 -0.05 11.99 6.99
C GLU A 212 -0.34 10.48 6.93
N LEU A 213 0.41 9.79 6.07
CA LEU A 213 0.38 8.33 5.88
C LEU A 213 1.75 7.71 6.16
N ASP A 214 1.77 6.57 6.83
CA ASP A 214 2.98 5.74 6.98
C ASP A 214 3.16 4.74 5.83
N GLY A 215 2.07 4.26 5.23
CA GLY A 215 2.10 3.22 4.20
C GLY A 215 2.10 1.79 4.73
N GLU A 216 2.16 1.60 6.05
CA GLU A 216 2.43 0.32 6.74
C GLU A 216 1.16 -0.37 7.25
N ILE A 217 -0.02 0.15 6.89
CA ILE A 217 -1.28 -0.29 7.47
C ILE A 217 -1.57 -1.78 7.20
N LEU A 218 -1.09 -2.33 6.09
CA LEU A 218 -1.29 -3.75 5.76
C LEU A 218 -0.60 -4.67 6.77
N GLU A 219 0.55 -4.32 7.32
CA GLU A 219 1.23 -5.12 8.35
C GLU A 219 0.41 -5.27 9.62
N THR A 220 -0.31 -4.20 10.00
CA THR A 220 -1.25 -4.26 11.14
C THR A 220 -2.44 -5.18 10.84
N LEU A 221 -2.87 -5.27 9.58
CA LEU A 221 -3.96 -6.15 9.16
C LEU A 221 -3.49 -7.61 9.06
N TRP A 222 -2.27 -7.85 8.58
CA TRP A 222 -1.64 -9.16 8.56
C TRP A 222 -1.50 -9.75 9.95
N SER A 223 -1.07 -8.92 10.91
CA SER A 223 -0.97 -9.34 12.31
C SER A 223 -2.27 -9.95 12.85
N LYS A 224 -3.43 -9.49 12.38
CA LYS A 224 -4.73 -10.04 12.76
C LYS A 224 -5.10 -11.33 12.03
N LEU A 225 -4.70 -11.47 10.77
CA LEU A 225 -4.89 -12.73 10.03
C LEU A 225 -3.96 -13.85 10.52
N TYR A 226 -2.81 -13.52 11.13
CA TYR A 226 -1.93 -14.52 11.74
C TYR A 226 -2.57 -15.32 12.86
N GLU A 227 -3.60 -14.79 13.53
CA GLU A 227 -4.36 -15.49 14.56
C GLU A 227 -5.05 -16.76 14.01
N VAL A 228 -5.33 -16.82 12.70
CA VAL A 228 -5.95 -17.98 12.03
C VAL A 228 -5.06 -18.70 11.03
N ALA A 229 -3.87 -18.19 10.74
CA ALA A 229 -2.98 -18.77 9.73
C ALA A 229 -2.67 -20.25 9.98
N GLY A 230 -2.38 -20.62 11.23
CA GLY A 230 -2.04 -21.99 11.59
C GLY A 230 -3.17 -23.00 11.38
N MET A 231 -4.42 -22.61 11.69
CA MET A 231 -5.58 -23.49 11.46
C MET A 231 -5.98 -23.52 9.98
N ALA A 232 -5.89 -22.38 9.29
CA ALA A 232 -6.30 -22.24 7.90
C ALA A 232 -5.37 -23.01 6.95
N GLN A 233 -4.11 -23.21 7.32
CA GLN A 233 -3.10 -23.81 6.44
C GLN A 233 -3.46 -25.22 5.93
N ALA A 234 -4.18 -26.02 6.71
CA ALA A 234 -4.51 -27.42 6.36
C ALA A 234 -6.00 -27.65 6.03
N MET A 235 -6.76 -26.57 5.83
CA MET A 235 -8.19 -26.63 5.50
C MET A 235 -8.45 -27.11 4.07
N SER A 236 -9.73 -27.29 3.71
CA SER A 236 -10.09 -27.39 2.29
C SER A 236 -9.75 -26.05 1.56
N ILE A 237 -9.60 -26.01 0.22
CA ILE A 237 -9.18 -24.78 -0.50
C ILE A 237 -10.31 -23.77 -0.37
N ALA A 238 -11.53 -24.24 -0.59
CA ALA A 238 -12.76 -23.49 -0.37
C ALA A 238 -12.84 -23.00 1.07
N HIS A 239 -12.67 -23.88 2.06
CA HIS A 239 -12.81 -23.51 3.47
C HIS A 239 -11.69 -22.56 3.93
N HIS A 240 -10.46 -22.73 3.45
CA HIS A 240 -9.37 -21.79 3.68
C HIS A 240 -9.72 -20.39 3.18
N GLN A 241 -10.20 -20.30 1.94
CA GLN A 241 -10.65 -19.03 1.34
C GLN A 241 -11.78 -18.42 2.16
N GLU A 242 -12.81 -19.19 2.51
CA GLU A 242 -13.97 -18.72 3.25
C GLU A 242 -13.61 -18.21 4.65
N VAL A 243 -12.69 -18.90 5.36
CA VAL A 243 -12.18 -18.44 6.66
C VAL A 243 -11.40 -17.15 6.52
N VAL A 244 -10.47 -17.05 5.56
CA VAL A 244 -9.70 -15.81 5.35
C VAL A 244 -10.64 -14.66 4.97
N ASP A 245 -11.58 -14.90 4.05
CA ASP A 245 -12.58 -13.93 3.61
C ASP A 245 -13.45 -13.44 4.79
N GLU A 246 -13.89 -14.33 5.68
CA GLU A 246 -14.71 -13.93 6.83
C GLU A 246 -13.91 -13.11 7.85
N HIS A 247 -12.64 -13.44 8.09
CA HIS A 247 -11.78 -12.62 8.96
C HIS A 247 -11.49 -11.23 8.38
N MET A 248 -11.30 -11.14 7.07
CA MET A 248 -11.17 -9.85 6.38
C MET A 248 -12.49 -9.06 6.42
N LYS A 249 -13.64 -9.76 6.30
CA LYS A 249 -14.97 -9.18 6.41
C LYS A 249 -15.23 -8.63 7.81
N ASP A 250 -14.90 -9.37 8.86
CA ASP A 250 -15.00 -8.91 10.26
C ASP A 250 -14.08 -7.70 10.48
N SER A 251 -12.84 -7.73 10.00
CA SER A 251 -11.92 -6.59 10.07
C SER A 251 -12.52 -5.32 9.46
N ASN A 252 -13.05 -5.42 8.23
CA ASN A 252 -13.70 -4.29 7.57
C ASN A 252 -14.98 -3.86 8.29
N SER A 253 -15.83 -4.81 8.71
CA SER A 253 -17.08 -4.57 9.44
C SER A 253 -16.84 -3.80 10.73
N ARG A 254 -15.87 -4.24 11.53
CA ARG A 254 -15.42 -3.54 12.73
C ARG A 254 -14.99 -2.12 12.36
N LYS A 255 -14.10 -1.93 11.38
CA LYS A 255 -13.65 -0.59 11.00
C LYS A 255 -14.80 0.34 10.64
N MET A 256 -15.84 -0.14 9.96
CA MET A 256 -17.02 0.68 9.65
C MET A 256 -17.85 1.02 10.88
N ILE A 257 -18.06 0.09 11.80
CA ILE A 257 -18.76 0.36 13.06
C ILE A 257 -17.98 1.41 13.88
N TRP A 258 -16.66 1.22 13.97
CA TRP A 258 -15.78 2.06 14.78
C TRP A 258 -15.40 3.39 14.11
N ILE A 259 -15.63 3.56 12.81
CA ILE A 259 -15.35 4.85 12.12
C ILE A 259 -16.19 6.00 12.69
N ARG A 260 -17.35 5.68 13.29
CA ARG A 260 -18.33 6.64 13.84
C ARG A 260 -18.54 6.55 15.35
N LYS A 261 -17.97 5.56 16.04
CA LYS A 261 -18.09 5.42 17.50
C LYS A 261 -16.87 4.66 18.04
N HIS A 262 -16.14 5.22 18.99
CA HIS A 262 -15.36 4.41 19.94
C HIS A 262 -16.05 4.39 21.30
N LEU A 263 -16.28 3.17 21.80
CA LEU A 263 -16.44 2.83 23.21
C LEU A 263 -15.17 2.05 23.55
N PHE A 264 -14.11 2.76 23.96
CA PHE A 264 -12.98 2.10 24.61
C PHE A 264 -13.23 2.12 26.12
N TYR A 265 -13.28 0.94 26.73
CA TYR A 265 -13.04 0.79 28.16
C TYR A 265 -11.53 0.91 28.38
N ILE A 266 -11.05 2.13 28.59
CA ILE A 266 -9.81 2.30 29.33
C ILE A 266 -10.22 2.12 30.80
N TYR A 267 -9.58 1.20 31.51
CA TYR A 267 -9.62 1.17 32.98
C TYR A 267 -8.45 1.99 33.53
N PRO A 268 -8.59 3.32 33.75
CA PRO A 268 -7.80 3.97 34.76
C PRO A 268 -8.61 3.95 36.06
N ARG A 269 -7.95 3.54 37.16
CA ARG A 269 -8.41 3.92 38.50
C ARG A 269 -8.64 5.44 38.50
N ALA A 270 -9.84 5.86 38.87
CA ALA A 270 -10.31 7.25 39.02
C ALA A 270 -11.00 7.89 37.80
N GLY A 271 -12.34 7.83 37.79
CA GLY A 271 -13.20 8.84 37.17
C GLY A 271 -13.53 8.63 35.69
N ILE A 272 -14.76 8.22 35.40
CA ILE A 272 -15.28 8.07 34.04
C ILE A 272 -15.65 9.46 33.49
N THR A 273 -14.95 9.92 32.46
CA THR A 273 -15.52 10.86 31.48
C THR A 273 -15.53 10.17 30.12
N GLN A 274 -16.70 9.74 29.68
CA GLN A 274 -16.91 9.24 28.32
C GLN A 274 -16.84 10.43 27.37
N ILE A 275 -15.77 10.55 26.60
CA ILE A 275 -15.76 11.39 25.40
C ILE A 275 -15.74 10.45 24.20
N PRO A 276 -16.88 10.22 23.53
CA PRO A 276 -16.90 9.49 22.27
C PRO A 276 -16.18 10.34 21.22
N ALA A 277 -14.97 9.95 20.83
CA ALA A 277 -14.30 10.55 19.70
C ALA A 277 -14.18 9.52 18.57
N ASN A 278 -14.65 9.92 17.38
CA ASN A 278 -14.54 9.11 16.16
C ASN A 278 -13.06 9.01 15.78
N SER A 279 -12.58 7.85 15.31
CA SER A 279 -11.19 7.70 14.86
C SER A 279 -10.79 8.76 13.82
N LEU A 280 -11.73 9.17 12.95
CA LEU A 280 -11.53 10.29 12.03
C LEU A 280 -11.45 11.65 12.73
N CYS A 281 -12.29 11.91 13.73
CA CYS A 281 -12.25 13.16 14.51
C CYS A 281 -10.98 13.27 15.36
N GLU A 282 -10.48 12.15 15.91
CA GLU A 282 -9.21 12.12 16.62
C GLU A 282 -8.04 12.37 15.67
N LYS A 283 -8.01 11.69 14.51
CA LYS A 283 -7.02 11.94 13.45
C LYS A 283 -7.05 13.41 13.02
N TRP A 284 -8.23 13.98 12.83
CA TRP A 284 -8.39 15.39 12.48
C TRP A 284 -7.89 16.33 13.56
N SER A 285 -8.27 16.11 14.83
CA SER A 285 -7.80 16.91 15.95
C SER A 285 -6.27 16.82 16.12
N ARG A 286 -5.70 15.62 15.92
CA ARG A 286 -4.25 15.42 15.91
C ARG A 286 -3.57 16.15 14.77
N ALA A 287 -4.15 16.10 13.57
CA ALA A 287 -3.65 16.83 12.40
C ALA A 287 -3.68 18.35 12.62
N LYS A 288 -4.79 18.89 13.15
CA LYS A 288 -4.89 20.31 13.52
C LYS A 288 -3.85 20.72 14.55
N LYS A 289 -3.68 19.91 15.59
CA LYS A 289 -2.69 20.16 16.64
C LYS A 289 -1.27 20.13 16.06
N GLY A 290 -0.95 19.09 15.28
CA GLY A 290 0.36 18.97 14.62
C GLY A 290 0.65 20.14 13.69
N LEU A 291 -0.33 20.59 12.90
CA LEU A 291 -0.19 21.77 12.05
C LEU A 291 0.09 23.04 12.87
N SER A 292 -0.63 23.24 13.98
CA SER A 292 -0.41 24.41 14.85
C SER A 292 0.95 24.39 15.54
N GLU A 293 1.43 23.22 15.99
CA GLU A 293 2.70 23.08 16.69
C GLU A 293 3.89 23.18 15.71
N MET A 294 3.75 22.59 14.53
CA MET A 294 4.82 22.57 13.53
C MET A 294 4.88 23.83 12.69
N GLY A 295 3.75 24.49 12.43
CA GLY A 295 3.72 25.75 11.67
C GLY A 295 4.57 26.83 12.33
N LEU A 296 4.42 27.03 13.64
CA LEU A 296 5.21 28.01 14.38
C LEU A 296 6.70 27.68 14.37
N THR A 297 7.06 26.39 14.52
CA THR A 297 8.46 25.95 14.45
C THR A 297 9.05 26.16 13.05
N PHE A 298 8.26 25.89 12.00
CA PHE A 298 8.67 26.05 10.61
C PHE A 298 8.87 27.53 10.23
N GLU A 299 7.95 28.41 10.65
CA GLU A 299 8.08 29.86 10.47
C GLU A 299 9.33 30.38 11.17
N GLN A 300 9.53 30.01 12.44
CA GLN A 300 10.73 30.39 13.19
C GLN A 300 12.02 29.94 12.49
N LEU A 301 12.09 28.70 12.01
CA LEU A 301 13.25 28.22 11.25
C LEU A 301 13.46 29.00 9.96
N SER A 302 12.38 29.37 9.27
CA SER A 302 12.43 30.13 8.02
C SER A 302 12.91 31.57 8.24
N ASP A 303 12.52 32.19 9.35
CA ASP A 303 12.92 33.57 9.69
C ASP A 303 14.43 33.71 9.98
N TYR A 304 15.11 32.64 10.39
CA TYR A 304 16.57 32.63 10.57
C TYR A 304 17.35 32.44 9.26
N LEU A 305 16.68 32.11 8.16
CA LEU A 305 17.32 31.87 6.86
C LEU A 305 17.37 33.13 6.02
N ASP A 306 18.37 33.21 5.13
CA ASP A 306 18.48 34.31 4.19
C ASP A 306 17.28 34.29 3.21
N ALA A 307 16.63 35.44 3.05
CA ALA A 307 15.42 35.56 2.23
C ALA A 307 15.65 35.18 0.76
N SER A 308 16.86 35.39 0.23
CA SER A 308 17.20 34.99 -1.14
C SER A 308 17.30 33.48 -1.28
N LEU A 309 17.84 32.78 -0.27
CA LEU A 309 17.87 31.31 -0.23
C LEU A 309 16.46 30.72 -0.13
N VAL A 310 15.60 31.31 0.70
CA VAL A 310 14.20 30.86 0.82
C VAL A 310 13.46 31.00 -0.52
N GLN A 311 13.65 32.12 -1.22
CA GLN A 311 13.08 32.34 -2.56
C GLN A 311 13.63 31.33 -3.59
N GLU A 312 14.94 31.09 -3.58
CA GLU A 312 15.57 30.12 -4.46
C GLU A 312 15.03 28.71 -4.23
N TRP A 313 15.01 28.24 -2.98
CA TRP A 313 14.53 26.89 -2.64
C TRP A 313 13.04 26.72 -2.93
N THR A 314 12.23 27.75 -2.70
CA THR A 314 10.80 27.74 -3.04
C THR A 314 10.59 27.64 -4.56
N ALA A 315 11.42 28.32 -5.36
CA ALA A 315 11.37 28.22 -6.81
C ALA A 315 11.81 26.83 -7.30
N GLN A 316 12.87 26.27 -6.70
CA GLN A 316 13.34 24.91 -7.01
C GLN A 316 12.29 23.85 -6.65
N GLU A 317 11.68 23.95 -5.46
CA GLU A 317 10.60 23.07 -5.01
C GLU A 317 9.42 23.09 -5.96
N ARG A 318 8.97 24.27 -6.41
CA ARG A 318 7.86 24.37 -7.36
C ARG A 318 8.14 23.59 -8.64
N VAL A 319 9.34 23.74 -9.20
CA VAL A 319 9.78 23.00 -10.40
C VAL A 319 9.88 21.50 -10.11
N ALA A 320 10.39 21.13 -8.94
CA ALA A 320 10.53 19.74 -8.53
C ALA A 320 9.18 19.03 -8.36
N MET A 321 8.20 19.69 -7.75
CA MET A 321 6.85 19.16 -7.54
C MET A 321 6.04 19.11 -8.83
N GLU A 322 6.19 20.08 -9.73
CA GLU A 322 5.50 20.10 -11.02
C GLU A 322 6.04 19.04 -11.99
N LYS A 323 7.37 18.95 -12.16
CA LYS A 323 7.99 18.07 -13.15
C LYS A 323 8.30 16.67 -12.62
N ARG A 324 8.47 16.54 -11.31
CA ARG A 324 8.86 15.31 -10.60
C ARG A 324 10.10 14.64 -11.22
N GLY A 325 10.26 13.34 -11.01
CA GLY A 325 11.38 12.56 -11.56
C GLY A 325 12.73 13.03 -11.02
N ASP A 326 13.68 13.33 -11.91
CA ASP A 326 15.03 13.77 -11.52
C ASP A 326 15.06 15.19 -10.95
N HIS A 327 13.99 15.98 -11.13
CA HIS A 327 13.89 17.30 -10.49
C HIS A 327 13.73 17.22 -8.97
N LEU A 328 13.26 16.08 -8.44
CA LEU A 328 13.18 15.84 -6.99
C LEU A 328 14.56 15.63 -6.35
N ASN A 329 15.63 15.52 -7.14
CA ASN A 329 17.00 15.37 -6.62
C ASN A 329 17.47 16.57 -5.80
N ILE A 330 16.75 17.70 -5.80
CA ILE A 330 16.99 18.84 -4.90
C ILE A 330 16.86 18.44 -3.42
N TYR A 331 16.05 17.43 -3.11
CA TYR A 331 15.87 16.92 -1.74
C TYR A 331 16.93 15.89 -1.34
N GLN A 332 17.87 15.55 -2.22
CA GLN A 332 18.98 14.68 -1.85
C GLN A 332 19.99 15.45 -1.01
N VAL A 333 20.30 14.91 0.17
CA VAL A 333 21.44 15.38 0.94
C VAL A 333 22.71 14.93 0.23
N ARG A 334 23.29 15.82 -0.57
CA ARG A 334 24.60 15.60 -1.20
C ARG A 334 25.67 15.76 -0.12
N LEU A 335 25.96 14.67 0.59
CA LEU A 335 27.19 14.60 1.37
C LEU A 335 28.35 14.54 0.38
N GLU A 336 29.23 15.53 0.41
CA GLU A 336 30.54 15.40 -0.23
C GLU A 336 31.20 14.16 0.37
N LYS A 337 31.44 13.14 -0.46
CA LYS A 337 32.23 11.99 -0.02
C LYS A 337 33.61 12.53 0.34
N CYS A 338 33.94 12.56 1.63
CA CYS A 338 35.31 12.75 2.08
C CYS A 338 36.21 11.82 1.26
N ARG A 339 37.33 12.35 0.75
CA ARG A 339 38.35 11.55 0.07
C ARG A 339 38.68 10.37 0.98
N THR A 340 38.31 9.16 0.57
CA THR A 340 38.80 7.94 1.21
C THR A 340 40.32 7.98 1.10
N PHE A 341 40.99 8.21 2.24
CA PHE A 341 42.42 7.92 2.33
C PHE A 341 42.58 6.45 1.97
N ILE A 342 43.29 6.20 0.88
CA ILE A 342 43.73 4.87 0.48
C ILE A 342 44.56 4.34 1.65
N TYR A 343 44.00 3.43 2.44
CA TYR A 343 44.82 2.60 3.31
C TYR A 343 45.59 1.66 2.39
N SER A 344 46.86 2.00 2.20
CA SER A 344 47.88 1.09 1.71
C SER A 344 47.82 -0.22 2.51
N ALA A 345 47.81 -1.31 1.77
CA ALA A 345 48.03 -2.69 2.16
C ALA A 345 48.62 -2.91 3.56
N PHE A 346 47.92 -3.69 4.38
CA PHE A 346 48.56 -4.72 5.20
C PHE A 346 47.70 -5.97 5.16
N TRP A 347 48.20 -6.96 4.42
CA TRP A 347 47.87 -8.36 4.61
C TRP A 347 48.43 -8.81 5.95
N PHE A 348 47.62 -9.50 6.76
CA PHE A 348 48.05 -10.61 7.60
C PHE A 348 46.92 -11.63 7.71
#